data_AF-A0A5K3F3A8-F1
#
_entry.id   AF-A0A5K3F3A8-F1
#
_cell.length_a   1.000
_cell.length_b   1.000
_cell.length_c   1.000
_cell.angle_alpha   90.00
_cell.angle_beta   90.00
_cell.angle_gamma   90.00
#
_symmetry.space_group_name_H-M   'P 1'
#
loop_
_entity.id
_entity.type
_entity.pdbx_description
1 polymer ?
#
loop_
_entity_poly.entity_id
_entity_poly.type
_entity_poly.pdbx_seq_one_letter_code
_entity_poly.pdbx_strand_id
1 'polypeptide(L)'
;MCKCVRSCFTLYNSAAIKRTILNHHFQGLDKVGALPQGLQFILSRSASSHAGSDNVETEVIPKIKTPLKYDDSVKSVKYLTPLRALNEYVLSPADLEKLPRYYSRSPYSNEVRTQVFLRSDVERIALEKHGGQEALEMRRKLVKEMERKASIGRHFYFALKREDRQIYL
;
A
#
# COMPACT_ATOMS: atom_id res chain seq x y z
N MET A 1 -15.76 15.02 -64.11
CA MET A 1 -15.66 13.97 -63.08
C MET A 1 -14.23 13.91 -62.57
N CYS A 2 -14.09 13.95 -61.24
CA CYS A 2 -12.94 13.73 -60.33
C CYS A 2 -11.57 14.39 -60.59
N LYS A 3 -11.22 15.29 -59.65
CA LYS A 3 -9.98 16.08 -59.54
C LYS A 3 -8.87 15.25 -58.88
N CYS A 4 -7.68 15.33 -59.48
CA CYS A 4 -6.41 14.94 -58.87
C CYS A 4 -5.95 16.10 -57.96
N VAL A 5 -5.66 15.83 -56.69
CA VAL A 5 -4.92 16.79 -55.84
C VAL A 5 -3.86 16.03 -55.05
N ARG A 6 -2.61 16.32 -55.41
CA ARG A 6 -1.40 15.99 -54.68
C ARG A 6 -0.91 17.29 -54.03
N SER A 7 -0.23 17.15 -52.89
CA SER A 7 0.37 18.23 -52.05
C SER A 7 -0.62 18.86 -51.07
N CYS A 8 -0.31 19.16 -49.81
CA CYS A 8 0.98 19.57 -49.27
C CYS A 8 1.12 19.16 -47.79
N PHE A 9 2.37 18.90 -47.43
CA PHE A 9 2.88 18.62 -46.10
C PHE A 9 2.75 19.86 -45.21
N THR A 10 2.18 19.74 -44.01
CA THR A 10 2.49 20.64 -42.89
C THR A 10 2.65 19.82 -41.62
N LEU A 11 3.90 19.54 -41.27
CA LEU A 11 4.34 19.29 -39.90
C LEU A 11 4.37 20.64 -39.17
N TYR A 12 3.65 20.79 -38.05
CA TYR A 12 4.23 21.31 -36.80
C TYR A 12 3.19 21.36 -35.65
N ASN A 13 3.72 21.14 -34.44
CA ASN A 13 3.19 21.46 -33.09
C ASN A 13 2.25 20.51 -32.35
N SER A 14 2.86 19.52 -31.70
CA SER A 14 3.02 19.41 -30.24
C SER A 14 2.00 20.07 -29.29
N ALA A 15 1.59 19.27 -28.31
CA ALA A 15 1.39 19.65 -26.91
C ALA A 15 0.10 20.38 -26.48
N ALA A 16 -1.07 20.06 -27.07
CA ALA A 16 -2.35 20.68 -26.64
C ALA A 16 -3.49 19.71 -26.27
N ILE A 17 -3.26 18.40 -26.09
CA ILE A 17 -4.33 17.42 -25.79
C ILE A 17 -4.04 16.60 -24.51
N LYS A 18 -3.40 17.22 -23.50
CA LYS A 18 -3.16 16.60 -22.17
C LYS A 18 -3.49 17.49 -20.97
N ARG A 19 -4.36 18.50 -21.12
CA ARG A 19 -4.79 19.36 -19.99
C ARG A 19 -6.26 19.80 -20.12
N THR A 20 -7.20 18.86 -20.14
CA THR A 20 -8.63 19.24 -20.17
C THR A 20 -9.61 18.23 -19.58
N ILE A 21 -9.19 17.36 -18.65
CA ILE A 21 -10.13 16.59 -17.81
C ILE A 21 -9.56 16.47 -16.38
N LEU A 22 -9.20 17.61 -15.81
CA LEU A 22 -9.00 17.77 -14.37
C LEU A 22 -9.32 19.22 -14.08
N ASN A 23 -10.55 19.43 -13.61
CA ASN A 23 -11.18 20.66 -13.12
C ASN A 23 -12.60 20.72 -13.67
N HIS A 24 -13.54 20.14 -12.93
CA HIS A 24 -14.95 20.57 -12.80
C HIS A 24 -15.66 19.46 -12.05
N HIS A 25 -15.68 19.51 -10.70
CA HIS A 25 -16.83 19.23 -9.83
C HIS A 25 -16.40 19.06 -8.35
N PHE A 26 -16.08 20.16 -7.67
CA PHE A 26 -16.21 20.21 -6.21
C PHE A 26 -16.39 21.67 -5.80
N GLN A 27 -17.64 22.14 -5.87
CA GLN A 27 -18.06 23.39 -5.26
C GLN A 27 -18.95 23.06 -4.07
N GLY A 28 -18.64 23.67 -2.93
CA GLY A 28 -19.53 23.75 -1.78
C GLY A 28 -18.93 23.19 -0.51
N LEU A 29 -18.32 24.07 0.29
CA LEU A 29 -18.53 24.21 1.74
C LEU A 29 -17.66 25.37 2.27
N ASP A 30 -18.05 26.60 1.94
CA ASP A 30 -17.61 27.78 2.68
C ASP A 30 -18.60 28.05 3.81
N LYS A 31 -18.24 27.65 5.03
CA LYS A 31 -18.78 28.24 6.26
C LYS A 31 -17.65 28.49 7.23
N VAL A 32 -17.24 29.76 7.25
CA VAL A 32 -16.43 30.43 8.25
C VAL A 32 -16.92 30.13 9.68
N GLY A 33 -16.00 29.71 10.53
CA GLY A 33 -16.21 29.47 11.96
C GLY A 33 -14.86 29.38 12.67
N ALA A 34 -14.40 30.53 13.15
CA ALA A 34 -13.29 30.80 14.07
C ALA A 34 -12.56 29.59 14.69
N LEU A 35 -11.26 29.47 14.39
CA LEU A 35 -10.31 28.67 15.19
C LEU A 35 -9.63 29.59 16.23
N PRO A 36 -9.62 29.23 17.52
CA PRO A 36 -9.10 30.08 18.58
C PRO A 36 -7.57 30.25 18.51
N GLN A 37 -7.14 31.47 18.85
CA GLN A 37 -5.75 31.88 18.96
C GLN A 37 -5.09 31.13 20.12
N GLY A 38 -4.35 30.07 19.80
CA GLY A 38 -3.74 29.24 20.83
C GLY A 38 -2.77 28.21 20.28
N LEU A 39 -1.85 28.61 19.41
CA LEU A 39 -0.60 27.88 19.17
C LEU A 39 0.45 28.77 18.45
N GLN A 40 0.68 29.99 18.95
CA GLN A 40 1.88 30.76 18.63
C GLN A 40 2.93 30.43 19.69
N PHE A 41 3.46 29.21 19.66
CA PHE A 41 4.65 28.87 20.43
C PHE A 41 5.54 27.93 19.61
N ILE A 42 6.79 28.33 19.45
CA ILE A 42 7.89 27.69 18.69
C ILE A 42 7.99 28.16 17.23
N LEU A 43 8.25 29.44 17.03
CA LEU A 43 9.01 29.91 15.87
C LEU A 43 9.81 31.17 16.21
N SER A 44 10.74 31.04 17.17
CA SER A 44 11.84 32.01 17.37
C SER A 44 12.76 31.53 18.48
N ARG A 45 13.84 30.81 18.14
CA ARG A 45 15.07 30.89 18.92
C ARG A 45 16.29 30.61 18.04
N SER A 46 16.87 31.71 17.58
CA SER A 46 18.31 31.96 17.39
C SER A 46 19.15 30.86 16.75
N ALA A 47 19.56 31.13 15.51
CA ALA A 47 20.85 30.71 14.99
C ALA A 47 21.95 31.18 15.97
N SER A 48 22.45 30.27 16.81
CA SER A 48 23.75 30.41 17.46
C SER A 48 24.73 29.52 16.72
N SER A 49 25.63 30.16 15.98
CA SER A 49 26.84 29.58 15.46
C SER A 49 27.70 29.06 16.61
N HIS A 50 27.62 27.76 16.91
CA HIS A 50 28.67 27.08 17.63
C HIS A 50 29.62 26.46 16.61
N ALA A 51 30.73 27.17 16.37
CA ALA A 51 31.95 26.57 15.89
C ALA A 51 32.47 25.64 17.00
N GLY A 52 32.45 24.33 16.73
CA GLY A 52 32.90 23.28 17.63
C GLY A 52 33.00 21.98 16.84
N SER A 53 34.18 21.69 16.33
CA SER A 53 34.50 20.47 15.61
C SER A 53 34.71 19.33 16.60
N ASP A 54 33.62 18.69 17.03
CA ASP A 54 33.70 17.41 17.74
C ASP A 54 33.10 16.35 16.81
N ASN A 55 33.97 15.62 16.11
CA ASN A 55 33.60 14.37 15.45
C ASN A 55 33.20 13.37 16.54
N VAL A 56 31.95 13.40 16.98
CA VAL A 56 31.40 12.33 17.80
C VAL A 56 31.22 11.14 16.87
N GLU A 57 32.16 10.21 16.96
CA GLU A 57 32.10 8.89 16.33
C GLU A 57 30.90 8.14 16.93
N THR A 58 29.73 8.39 16.36
CA THR A 58 28.50 7.70 16.75
C THR A 58 28.55 6.33 16.10
N GLU A 59 28.87 5.30 16.89
CA GLU A 59 28.75 3.91 16.45
C GLU A 59 27.29 3.62 16.10
N VAL A 60 26.99 3.58 14.80
CA VAL A 60 25.68 3.19 14.29
C VAL A 60 25.55 1.67 14.45
N ILE A 61 24.94 1.22 15.54
CA ILE A 61 24.58 -0.19 15.70
C ILE A 61 23.55 -0.53 14.61
N PRO A 62 23.84 -1.45 13.68
CA PRO A 62 22.88 -1.83 12.65
C PRO A 62 21.67 -2.48 13.32
N LYS A 63 20.47 -2.03 12.95
CA LYS A 63 19.22 -2.65 13.43
C LYS A 63 19.13 -4.07 12.88
N ILE A 64 19.52 -5.06 13.69
CA ILE A 64 19.40 -6.47 13.35
C ILE A 64 17.91 -6.79 13.19
N LYS A 65 17.48 -6.98 11.94
CA LYS A 65 16.12 -7.45 11.63
C LYS A 65 16.14 -8.97 11.65
N THR A 66 15.89 -9.58 12.80
CA THR A 66 15.63 -11.02 12.83
C THR A 66 14.27 -11.27 12.14
N PRO A 67 14.18 -12.26 11.23
CA PRO A 67 12.90 -12.63 10.67
C PRO A 67 12.03 -13.17 11.81
N LEU A 68 10.85 -12.58 12.02
CA LEU A 68 9.87 -13.08 12.97
C LEU A 68 9.41 -14.46 12.47
N LYS A 69 9.91 -15.52 13.10
CA LYS A 69 9.44 -16.89 12.89
C LYS A 69 8.23 -17.09 13.80
N TYR A 70 7.06 -17.26 13.20
CA TYR A 70 5.85 -17.64 13.92
C TYR A 70 5.56 -19.12 13.68
N ASP A 71 5.21 -19.83 14.73
CA ASP A 71 4.71 -21.20 14.61
C ASP A 71 3.32 -21.19 14.00
N ASP A 72 3.11 -21.97 12.94
CA ASP A 72 1.83 -22.06 12.25
C ASP A 72 0.70 -22.61 13.15
N SER A 73 1.05 -23.27 14.26
CA SER A 73 0.15 -23.74 15.31
C SER A 73 -0.60 -22.61 16.03
N VAL A 74 0.01 -21.42 16.13
CA VAL A 74 -0.55 -20.26 16.85
C VAL A 74 -1.64 -19.55 16.02
N LYS A 75 -1.87 -19.96 14.76
CA LYS A 75 -2.95 -19.41 13.94
C LYS A 75 -4.30 -19.73 14.59
N SER A 76 -5.16 -18.72 14.67
CA SER A 76 -6.53 -18.88 15.17
C SER A 76 -7.26 -20.00 14.43
N VAL A 77 -7.65 -21.03 15.19
CA VAL A 77 -8.24 -22.26 14.64
C VAL A 77 -9.59 -21.99 13.96
N LYS A 78 -10.44 -21.16 14.60
CA LYS A 78 -11.85 -21.01 14.19
C LYS A 78 -12.13 -19.80 13.29
N TYR A 79 -11.51 -18.65 13.58
CA TYR A 79 -11.84 -17.38 12.95
C TYR A 79 -10.66 -16.80 12.16
N LEU A 80 -10.96 -16.15 11.03
CA LEU A 80 -9.99 -15.44 10.18
C LEU A 80 -10.35 -13.97 10.02
N THR A 81 -9.33 -13.11 9.94
CA THR A 81 -9.51 -11.70 9.54
C THR A 81 -9.64 -11.57 8.02
N PRO A 82 -10.29 -10.51 7.50
CA PRO A 82 -10.47 -10.30 6.07
C PRO A 82 -9.15 -10.37 5.29
N LEU A 83 -8.12 -9.67 5.76
CA LEU A 83 -6.80 -9.64 5.12
C LEU A 83 -6.16 -11.04 5.06
N ARG A 84 -6.29 -11.82 6.14
CA ARG A 84 -5.79 -13.21 6.15
C ARG A 84 -6.57 -14.09 5.19
N ALA A 85 -7.89 -13.95 5.12
CA ALA A 85 -8.71 -14.75 4.23
C ALA A 85 -8.36 -14.51 2.75
N LEU A 86 -8.18 -13.24 2.37
CA LEU A 86 -7.75 -12.87 1.03
C LEU A 86 -6.37 -13.47 0.68
N ASN A 87 -5.39 -13.30 1.56
CA ASN A 87 -4.01 -13.71 1.29
C ASN A 87 -3.83 -15.24 1.37
N GLU A 88 -4.37 -15.87 2.41
CA GLU A 88 -4.24 -17.32 2.60
C GLU A 88 -5.04 -18.07 1.56
N TYR A 89 -6.27 -17.67 1.21
CA TYR A 89 -7.13 -18.44 0.29
C TYR A 89 -7.17 -17.89 -1.14
N VAL A 90 -6.38 -16.86 -1.44
CA VAL A 90 -6.31 -16.22 -2.76
C VAL A 90 -7.72 -15.85 -3.25
N LEU A 91 -8.47 -15.16 -2.39
CA LEU A 91 -9.86 -14.75 -2.63
C LEU A 91 -9.94 -13.28 -3.04
N SER A 92 -11.05 -12.90 -3.67
CA SER A 92 -11.39 -11.51 -3.95
C SER A 92 -12.25 -10.95 -2.80
N PRO A 93 -12.20 -9.64 -2.48
CA PRO A 93 -13.10 -9.05 -1.48
C PRO A 93 -14.58 -9.32 -1.75
N ALA A 94 -14.98 -9.39 -3.02
CA ALA A 94 -16.35 -9.73 -3.42
C ALA A 94 -16.80 -11.12 -2.97
N ASP A 95 -15.87 -12.07 -2.80
CA ASP A 95 -16.18 -13.42 -2.32
C ASP A 95 -16.41 -13.41 -0.80
N LEU A 96 -15.71 -12.55 -0.07
CA LEU A 96 -15.86 -12.39 1.38
C LEU A 96 -17.16 -11.67 1.75
N GLU A 97 -17.67 -10.80 0.88
CA GLU A 97 -18.92 -10.08 1.13
C GLU A 97 -20.15 -10.98 1.16
N LYS A 98 -20.09 -12.13 0.45
CA LYS A 98 -21.13 -13.17 0.44
C LYS A 98 -21.18 -13.97 1.74
N LEU A 99 -20.10 -13.94 2.54
CA LEU A 99 -19.99 -14.71 3.78
C LEU A 99 -20.67 -14.01 4.96
N PRO A 100 -21.21 -14.78 5.93
CA PRO A 100 -21.66 -14.24 7.20
C PRO A 100 -20.54 -13.47 7.92
N ARG A 101 -20.84 -12.25 8.35
CA ARG A 101 -19.88 -11.36 9.03
C ARG A 101 -20.01 -11.51 10.53
N TYR A 102 -18.91 -11.84 11.19
CA TYR A 102 -18.82 -11.85 12.64
C TYR A 102 -17.93 -10.71 13.12
N TYR A 103 -18.12 -10.31 14.37
CA TYR A 103 -17.37 -9.21 14.98
C TYR A 103 -16.78 -9.67 16.31
N SER A 104 -15.46 -9.54 16.44
CA SER A 104 -14.77 -9.68 17.72
C SER A 104 -14.77 -8.34 18.46
N ARG A 105 -14.86 -8.41 19.79
CA ARG A 105 -14.70 -7.25 20.67
C ARG A 105 -13.21 -7.02 20.90
N SER A 106 -12.75 -5.77 20.80
CA SER A 106 -11.40 -5.46 21.26
C SER A 106 -11.34 -5.59 22.79
N PRO A 107 -10.23 -6.07 23.37
CA PRO A 107 -10.09 -6.23 24.82
C PRO A 107 -10.05 -4.90 25.58
N TYR A 108 -9.72 -3.80 24.90
CA TYR A 108 -9.50 -2.49 25.54
C TYR A 108 -10.71 -1.55 25.43
N SER A 109 -11.50 -1.64 24.36
CA SER A 109 -12.74 -0.86 24.23
C SER A 109 -13.79 -1.58 23.37
N ASN A 110 -15.07 -1.40 23.72
CA ASN A 110 -16.19 -1.96 22.95
C ASN A 110 -16.46 -1.19 21.65
N GLU A 111 -15.78 -0.07 21.43
CA GLU A 111 -15.96 0.81 20.27
C GLU A 111 -15.38 0.18 19.00
N VAL A 112 -14.18 -0.40 19.08
CA VAL A 112 -13.52 -1.02 17.93
C VAL A 112 -13.91 -2.49 17.85
N ARG A 113 -14.70 -2.82 16.82
CA ARG A 113 -15.07 -4.20 16.50
C ARG A 113 -14.24 -4.69 15.31
N THR A 114 -13.55 -5.82 15.47
CA THR A 114 -12.78 -6.43 14.37
C THR A 114 -13.68 -7.39 13.61
N GLN A 115 -13.85 -7.18 12.32
CA GLN A 115 -14.55 -8.13 11.47
C GLN A 115 -13.75 -9.42 11.33
N VAL A 116 -14.44 -10.55 11.47
CA VAL A 116 -13.88 -11.89 11.33
C VAL A 116 -14.86 -12.81 10.59
N PHE A 117 -14.32 -13.85 9.96
CA PHE A 117 -15.06 -14.88 9.23
C PHE A 117 -14.74 -16.27 9.79
N LEU A 118 -15.64 -17.23 9.62
CA LEU A 118 -15.38 -18.63 9.98
C LEU A 118 -14.44 -19.27 8.97
N ARG A 119 -13.44 -20.00 9.47
CA ARG A 119 -12.45 -20.69 8.61
C ARG A 119 -13.10 -21.72 7.69
N SER A 120 -14.07 -22.49 8.21
CA SER A 120 -14.83 -23.49 7.46
C SER A 120 -15.53 -22.91 6.24
N ASP A 121 -16.13 -21.73 6.39
CA ASP A 121 -16.94 -21.13 5.33
C ASP A 121 -16.05 -20.52 4.25
N VAL A 122 -14.93 -19.91 4.66
CA VAL A 122 -13.90 -19.40 3.75
C VAL A 122 -13.27 -20.56 2.96
N GLU A 123 -12.97 -21.68 3.61
CA GLU A 123 -12.44 -22.89 2.97
C GLU A 123 -13.39 -23.43 1.91
N ARG A 124 -14.68 -23.55 2.23
CA ARG A 124 -15.70 -24.00 1.28
C ARG A 124 -15.75 -23.12 0.03
N ILE A 125 -15.82 -21.79 0.18
CA ILE A 125 -15.84 -20.86 -0.96
C ILE A 125 -14.54 -20.93 -1.76
N ALA A 126 -13.39 -21.07 -1.10
CA ALA A 126 -12.12 -21.20 -1.78
C ALA A 126 -12.04 -22.48 -2.63
N LEU A 127 -12.53 -23.59 -2.09
CA LEU A 127 -12.59 -24.86 -2.83
C LEU A 127 -13.54 -24.77 -4.03
N GLU A 128 -14.70 -24.14 -3.86
CA GLU A 128 -15.66 -23.91 -4.93
C GLU A 128 -15.07 -23.04 -6.06
N LYS A 129 -14.40 -21.93 -5.69
CA LYS A 129 -13.81 -20.99 -6.65
C LYS A 129 -12.63 -21.58 -7.42
N HIS A 130 -11.74 -22.29 -6.73
CA HIS A 130 -10.51 -22.82 -7.33
C HIS A 130 -10.65 -24.24 -7.86
N GLY A 131 -11.78 -24.92 -7.59
CA GLY A 131 -12.09 -26.25 -8.11
C GLY A 131 -11.37 -27.40 -7.38
N GLY A 132 -11.01 -27.20 -6.10
CA GLY A 132 -10.39 -28.23 -5.27
C GLY A 132 -9.16 -27.76 -4.49
N GLN A 133 -8.66 -28.64 -3.61
CA GLN A 133 -7.57 -28.31 -2.69
C GLN A 133 -6.22 -28.21 -3.41
N GLU A 134 -5.93 -29.12 -4.33
CA GLU A 134 -4.69 -29.12 -5.11
C GLU A 134 -4.55 -27.85 -5.95
N ALA A 135 -5.64 -27.42 -6.61
CA ALA A 135 -5.66 -26.21 -7.41
C ALA A 135 -5.39 -24.95 -6.55
N LEU A 136 -5.99 -24.87 -5.37
CA LEU A 136 -5.76 -23.80 -4.41
C LEU A 136 -4.29 -23.76 -3.96
N GLU A 137 -3.70 -24.91 -3.64
CA GLU A 137 -2.29 -25.01 -3.24
C GLU A 137 -1.34 -24.58 -4.35
N MET A 138 -1.62 -24.98 -5.59
CA MET A 138 -0.85 -24.53 -6.75
C MET A 138 -0.94 -23.02 -6.94
N ARG A 139 -2.13 -22.42 -6.79
CA ARG A 139 -2.29 -20.96 -6.84
C ARG A 139 -1.55 -20.24 -5.73
N ARG A 140 -1.59 -20.76 -4.50
CA ARG A 140 -0.82 -20.21 -3.36
C ARG A 140 0.68 -20.20 -3.64
N LYS A 141 1.22 -21.31 -4.18
CA LYS A 141 2.64 -21.43 -4.53
C LYS A 141 3.04 -20.38 -5.59
N LEU A 142 2.21 -20.20 -6.61
CA LEU A 142 2.44 -19.20 -7.66
C LEU A 142 2.43 -17.76 -7.10
N VAL A 143 1.43 -17.40 -6.29
CA VAL A 143 1.35 -16.06 -5.69
C VAL A 143 2.56 -15.79 -4.80
N LYS A 144 2.92 -16.75 -3.93
CA LYS A 144 4.07 -16.63 -3.05
C LYS A 144 5.38 -16.44 -3.80
N GLU A 145 5.54 -17.15 -4.93
CA GLU A 145 6.73 -17.01 -5.78
C GLU A 145 6.78 -15.65 -6.49
N MET A 146 5.64 -15.15 -6.96
CA MET A 146 5.54 -13.80 -7.53
C MET A 146 5.85 -12.72 -6.50
N GLU A 147 5.32 -12.84 -5.28
CA GLU A 147 5.62 -11.94 -4.17
C GLU A 147 7.10 -11.97 -3.79
N ARG A 148 7.72 -13.16 -3.77
CA ARG A 148 9.15 -13.32 -3.51
C ARG A 148 9.99 -12.58 -4.57
N LYS A 149 9.69 -12.79 -5.86
CA LYS A 149 10.37 -12.11 -6.97
C LYS A 149 10.17 -10.60 -6.91
N ALA A 150 8.94 -10.14 -6.65
CA ALA A 150 8.62 -8.73 -6.51
C ALA A 150 9.35 -8.09 -5.31
N SER A 151 9.45 -8.81 -4.19
CA SER A 151 10.18 -8.37 -3.00
C SER A 151 11.67 -8.20 -3.29
N ILE A 152 12.29 -9.16 -4.00
CA ILE A 152 13.69 -9.07 -4.43
C ILE A 152 13.88 -7.89 -5.39
N GLY A 153 13.01 -7.75 -6.39
CA GLY A 153 13.06 -6.63 -7.34
C GLY A 153 12.93 -5.27 -6.66
N ARG A 154 12.01 -5.14 -5.69
CA ARG A 154 11.91 -3.92 -4.87
C ARG A 154 13.17 -3.67 -4.07
N HIS A 155 13.74 -4.69 -3.44
CA HIS A 155 14.98 -4.55 -2.67
C HIS A 155 16.13 -4.05 -3.56
N PHE A 156 16.29 -4.65 -4.75
CA PHE A 156 17.29 -4.25 -5.74
C PHE A 156 17.07 -2.80 -6.22
N TYR A 157 15.83 -2.44 -6.57
CA TYR A 157 15.46 -1.07 -6.94
C TYR A 157 15.81 -0.04 -5.85
N PHE A 158 15.53 -0.36 -4.58
CA PHE A 158 15.87 0.52 -3.47
C PHE A 158 17.38 0.62 -3.23
N ALA A 159 18.15 -0.43 -3.53
CA ALA A 159 19.62 -0.40 -3.45
C ALA A 159 20.22 0.53 -4.52
N LEU A 160 19.83 0.36 -5.78
CA LEU A 160 20.29 1.23 -6.88
C LEU A 160 19.99 2.71 -6.62
N LYS A 161 18.78 3.03 -6.13
CA LYS A 161 18.40 4.40 -5.77
C LYS A 161 19.19 5.01 -4.60
N ARG A 162 19.86 4.19 -3.77
CA ARG A 162 20.77 4.71 -2.74
C ARG A 162 22.11 5.09 -3.36
N GLU A 163 22.63 4.24 -4.25
CA GLU A 163 23.88 4.47 -4.98
C GLU A 163 23.81 5.73 -5.84
N ASP A 164 22.73 5.91 -6.61
CA ASP A 164 22.52 7.13 -7.41
C ASP A 164 22.53 8.41 -6.54
N ARG A 165 21.92 8.36 -5.35
CA ARG A 165 21.92 9.51 -4.42
C ARG A 165 23.29 9.83 -3.84
N GLN A 166 24.18 8.84 -3.76
CA GLN A 166 25.53 9.01 -3.26
C GLN A 166 26.49 9.59 -4.31
N ILE A 167 26.17 9.47 -5.60
CA ILE A 167 27.00 9.99 -6.72
C ILE A 167 26.81 11.50 -6.93
N TYR A 168 25.67 12.07 -6.51
CA TYR A 168 25.39 13.52 -6.61
C TYR A 168 25.74 14.32 -5.34
N LEU A 169 26.58 13.76 -4.46
CA LEU A 169 27.15 14.39 -3.26
C LEU A 169 28.68 14.38 -3.36
#